data_AF-A0A7W9IND5-F1
#
_entry.id   AF-A0A7W9IND5-F1
#
_cell.length_a   1.000
_cell.length_b   1.000
_cell.length_c   1.000
_cell.angle_alpha   90.00
_cell.angle_beta   90.00
_cell.angle_gamma   90.00
#
_symmetry.space_group_name_H-M   'P 1'
#
loop_
_entity.id
_entity.type
_entity.pdbx_description
1 polymer ?
#
loop_
_entity_poly.entity_id
_entity_poly.type
_entity_poly.pdbx_seq_one_letter_code
_entity_poly.pdbx_strand_id
1 'polypeptide(L)'
;MAFRMTIQGETFETDPNRLALHEGIALQKATGLTAKDLEAGMQNGDFLALAAYVWINLKFRLGKDVSWAQIETGEYEIDLAAIKVERIDEPGPTKAGRARDRAATSKSAG
;
A
#
# COMPACT_ATOMS: atom_id res chain seq x y z
N MET A 1 -4.76 1.99 4.22
CA MET A 1 -5.07 0.61 3.77
C MET A 1 -3.81 0.10 3.14
N ALA A 2 -3.23 -0.98 3.68
CA ALA A 2 -1.97 -1.50 3.14
C ALA A 2 -2.22 -2.40 1.92
N PHE A 3 -1.31 -2.29 0.96
CA PHE A 3 -1.26 -3.11 -0.24
C PHE A 3 0.11 -3.75 -0.35
N ARG A 4 0.14 -4.98 -0.85
CA ARG A 4 1.33 -5.56 -1.46
C ARG A 4 1.28 -5.23 -2.94
N MET A 5 2.24 -4.46 -3.40
CA MET A 5 2.40 -4.14 -4.81
C MET A 5 3.57 -4.92 -5.39
N THR A 6 3.40 -5.39 -6.62
CA THR A 6 4.51 -5.86 -7.46
C THR A 6 4.58 -4.99 -8.69
N ILE A 7 5.77 -4.44 -8.97
CA ILE A 7 6.05 -3.62 -10.16
C ILE A 7 7.33 -4.18 -10.79
N GLN A 8 7.27 -4.59 -12.07
CA GLN A 8 8.43 -5.15 -12.80
C GLN A 8 9.16 -6.29 -12.04
N GLY A 9 8.41 -7.09 -11.28
CA GLY A 9 8.95 -8.21 -10.49
C GLY A 9 9.46 -7.83 -9.09
N GLU A 10 9.48 -6.54 -8.73
CA GLU A 10 9.83 -6.08 -7.39
C GLU A 10 8.57 -5.95 -6.53
N THR A 11 8.52 -6.67 -5.41
CA THR A 11 7.39 -6.68 -4.49
C THR A 11 7.70 -5.90 -3.22
N PHE A 12 6.78 -5.03 -2.82
CA PHE A 12 6.89 -4.23 -1.60
C PHE A 12 5.51 -3.91 -1.02
N GLU A 13 5.48 -3.53 0.25
CA GLU A 13 4.26 -3.10 0.94
C GLU A 13 4.15 -1.57 0.94
N THR A 14 2.95 -1.06 0.70
CA THR A 14 2.71 0.39 0.61
C THR A 14 1.28 0.72 1.04
N ASP A 15 1.07 1.93 1.54
CA ASP A 15 -0.24 2.45 1.94
C ASP A 15 -0.38 3.88 1.41
N PRO A 16 -1.31 4.17 0.49
CA PRO A 16 -1.48 5.50 -0.08
C PRO A 16 -1.89 6.54 0.99
N ASN A 17 -2.43 6.09 2.13
CA ASN A 17 -2.79 6.97 3.24
C ASN A 17 -1.60 7.25 4.19
N ARG A 18 -0.42 6.70 3.90
CA ARG A 18 0.81 6.88 4.69
C ARG A 18 1.98 7.36 3.83
N LEU A 19 1.73 8.28 2.91
CA LEU A 19 2.79 8.99 2.21
C LEU A 19 3.52 9.94 3.16
N ALA A 20 4.85 9.96 3.08
CA ALA A 20 5.62 10.98 3.77
C ALA A 20 5.35 12.36 3.15
N LEU A 21 5.46 13.43 3.94
CA LEU A 21 5.11 14.79 3.48
C LEU A 21 5.82 15.18 2.17
N HIS A 22 7.11 14.87 2.04
CA HIS A 22 7.89 15.19 0.84
C HIS A 22 7.43 14.41 -0.40
N GLU A 23 6.92 13.18 -0.21
CA GLU A 23 6.34 12.35 -1.28
C GLU A 23 5.00 12.93 -1.73
N GLY A 24 4.16 13.34 -0.77
CA GLY A 24 2.90 14.03 -1.06
C GLY A 24 3.10 15.35 -1.81
N ILE A 25 4.12 16.13 -1.43
CA ILE A 25 4.49 17.36 -2.16
C ILE A 25 4.96 17.02 -3.59
N ALA A 26 5.81 16.00 -3.74
CA ALA A 26 6.27 15.57 -5.06
C ALA A 26 5.11 15.11 -5.95
N LEU A 27 4.18 14.32 -5.40
CA LEU A 27 2.94 13.90 -6.04
C LEU A 27 2.12 15.09 -6.54
N GLN A 28 1.78 16.01 -5.64
CA GLN A 28 0.95 17.17 -5.98
C GLN A 28 1.60 18.06 -7.02
N LYS A 29 2.92 18.28 -6.94
CA LYS A 29 3.65 19.10 -7.92
C LYS A 29 3.69 18.46 -9.31
N ALA A 30 3.85 17.14 -9.37
CA ALA A 30 3.96 16.44 -10.63
C ALA A 30 2.62 16.21 -11.32
N THR A 31 1.58 15.91 -10.55
CA THR A 31 0.31 15.37 -11.09
C THR A 31 -0.91 16.24 -10.78
N GLY A 32 -0.81 17.16 -9.82
CA GLY A 32 -1.96 17.87 -9.26
C GLY A 32 -2.82 17.04 -8.30
N LEU A 33 -2.56 15.74 -8.16
CA LEU A 33 -3.34 14.84 -7.30
C LEU A 33 -2.94 14.96 -5.83
N THR A 34 -3.93 14.88 -4.95
CA THR A 34 -3.71 14.67 -3.52
C THR A 34 -3.64 13.18 -3.18
N ALA A 35 -3.19 12.85 -1.98
CA ALA A 35 -3.24 11.46 -1.49
C ALA A 35 -4.68 10.90 -1.46
N LYS A 36 -5.68 11.76 -1.22
CA LYS A 36 -7.09 11.37 -1.25
C LYS A 36 -7.56 11.04 -2.66
N ASP A 37 -7.11 11.79 -3.66
CA ASP A 37 -7.43 11.54 -5.07
C ASP A 37 -6.80 10.25 -5.56
N LEU A 38 -5.58 9.92 -5.09
CA LEU A 38 -4.95 8.63 -5.35
C LEU A 38 -5.80 7.46 -4.85
N GLU A 39 -6.23 7.50 -3.58
CA GLU A 39 -7.05 6.43 -3.00
C GLU A 39 -8.35 6.25 -3.78
N ALA A 40 -9.07 7.34 -4.05
CA ALA A 40 -10.33 7.30 -4.79
C ALA A 40 -10.13 6.84 -6.25
N GLY A 41 -9.11 7.35 -6.93
CA GLY A 41 -8.81 7.00 -8.32
C GLY A 41 -8.42 5.54 -8.47
N MET A 42 -7.57 5.01 -7.57
CA MET A 42 -7.23 3.59 -7.56
C MET A 42 -8.44 2.68 -7.34
N GLN A 43 -9.38 3.05 -6.47
CA GLN A 43 -10.62 2.31 -6.28
C GLN A 43 -11.54 2.34 -7.50
N ASN A 44 -11.49 3.42 -8.27
CA ASN A 44 -12.30 3.62 -9.47
C ASN A 44 -11.64 3.10 -10.77
N GLY A 45 -10.42 2.58 -10.69
CA GLY A 45 -9.66 2.13 -11.86
C GLY A 45 -9.13 3.28 -12.73
N ASP A 46 -8.88 4.45 -12.15
CA ASP A 46 -8.27 5.59 -12.84
C ASP A 46 -6.78 5.31 -13.12
N PHE A 47 -6.42 5.27 -14.41
CA PHE A 47 -5.05 5.05 -14.85
C PHE A 47 -4.09 6.16 -14.44
N LEU A 48 -4.54 7.41 -14.33
CA LEU A 48 -3.69 8.51 -13.89
C LEU A 48 -3.31 8.34 -12.42
N ALA A 49 -4.29 8.00 -11.57
CA ALA A 49 -4.05 7.71 -10.16
C ALA A 49 -3.15 6.47 -9.98
N LEU A 50 -3.38 5.41 -10.77
CA LEU A 50 -2.53 4.22 -10.76
C LEU A 50 -1.08 4.56 -11.16
N ALA A 51 -0.89 5.30 -12.26
CA ALA A 51 0.42 5.70 -12.75
C ALA A 51 1.15 6.60 -11.73
N ALA A 52 0.44 7.56 -11.14
CA ALA A 52 0.99 8.44 -10.10
C ALA A 52 1.42 7.66 -8.85
N TYR A 53 0.64 6.67 -8.44
CA TYR A 53 1.00 5.83 -7.31
C TYR A 53 2.20 4.93 -7.62
N VAL A 54 2.24 4.33 -8.81
CA VAL A 54 3.37 3.54 -9.29
C VAL A 54 4.66 4.39 -9.31
N TRP A 55 4.60 5.60 -9.86
CA TRP A 55 5.73 6.53 -9.91
C TRP A 55 6.30 6.85 -8.53
N ILE A 56 5.44 7.21 -7.57
CA ILE A 56 5.87 7.52 -6.19
C ILE A 56 6.58 6.32 -5.56
N ASN A 57 6.04 5.11 -5.75
CA ASN A 57 6.66 3.91 -5.18
C ASN A 57 7.98 3.53 -5.88
N LEU A 58 8.06 3.65 -7.21
CA LEU A 58 9.32 3.45 -7.94
C LEU A 58 10.40 4.41 -7.41
N LYS A 59 10.04 5.69 -7.27
CA LYS A 59 10.98 6.74 -6.85
C LYS A 59 11.44 6.59 -5.40
N PHE A 60 10.50 6.41 -4.46
CA PHE A 60 10.78 6.54 -3.03
C PHE A 60 10.83 5.22 -2.25
N ARG A 61 10.35 4.11 -2.82
CA ARG A 61 10.46 2.78 -2.19
C ARG A 61 11.50 1.92 -2.88
N LEU A 62 11.54 1.96 -4.22
CA LEU A 62 12.50 1.19 -5.01
C LEU A 62 13.74 1.99 -5.41
N GLY A 63 13.80 3.27 -5.06
CA GLY A 63 14.97 4.14 -5.32
C GLY A 63 15.30 4.33 -6.79
N LYS A 64 14.32 4.14 -7.69
CA LYS A 64 14.52 4.33 -9.13
C LYS A 64 14.59 5.82 -9.46
N ASP A 65 15.54 6.19 -10.30
CA ASP A 65 15.64 7.55 -10.80
C ASP A 65 14.70 7.75 -12.00
N VAL A 66 13.41 7.88 -11.68
CA VAL A 66 12.33 8.09 -12.65
C VAL A 66 11.60 9.40 -12.38
N SER A 67 11.41 10.18 -13.44
CA SER A 67 10.60 11.39 -13.42
C SER A 67 9.15 11.08 -13.81
N TRP A 68 8.23 11.95 -13.41
CA TRP A 68 6.83 11.82 -13.81
C TRP A 68 6.65 11.91 -15.33
N ALA A 69 7.38 12.82 -15.98
CA ALA A 69 7.33 12.98 -17.44
C ALA A 69 7.69 11.68 -18.17
N GLN A 70 8.68 10.92 -17.69
CA GLN A 70 9.07 9.64 -18.29
C GLN A 70 7.97 8.57 -18.19
N ILE A 71 7.12 8.64 -17.17
CA ILE A 71 5.95 7.76 -17.03
C ILE A 71 4.88 8.16 -18.05
N GLU A 72 4.62 9.47 -18.19
CA GLU A 72 3.60 9.99 -19.11
C GLU A 72 3.97 9.79 -20.59
N THR A 73 5.25 9.97 -20.95
CA THR A 73 5.73 9.79 -22.31
C THR A 73 6.03 8.33 -22.67
N GLY A 74 6.04 7.44 -21.68
CA GLY A 74 6.40 6.03 -21.85
C GLY A 74 7.90 5.79 -22.02
N GLU A 75 8.77 6.78 -21.79
CA GLU A 75 10.22 6.60 -21.77
C GLU A 75 10.67 5.61 -20.68
N TYR A 76 9.95 5.58 -19.55
CA TYR A 76 10.06 4.50 -18.57
C TYR A 76 8.87 3.55 -18.76
N GLU A 77 9.09 2.48 -19.51
CA GLU A 77 8.04 1.53 -19.88
C GLU A 77 7.60 0.68 -18.66
N ILE A 78 6.30 0.71 -18.36
CA ILE A 78 5.70 -0.12 -17.32
C ILE A 78 4.57 -0.92 -17.94
N ASP A 79 4.80 -2.22 -18.10
CA ASP A 79 3.74 -3.14 -18.52
C ASP A 79 2.66 -3.21 -17.42
N LEU A 80 1.43 -2.86 -17.78
CA LEU A 80 0.27 -2.96 -16.90
C LEU A 80 0.07 -4.39 -16.39
N ALA A 81 0.38 -5.41 -17.20
CA ALA A 81 0.30 -6.81 -16.78
C ALA A 81 1.36 -7.18 -15.73
N ALA A 82 2.43 -6.40 -15.62
CA ALA A 82 3.46 -6.55 -14.60
C ALA A 82 3.15 -5.83 -13.28
N ILE A 83 2.05 -5.07 -13.23
CA ILE A 83 1.56 -4.44 -12.00
C ILE A 83 0.55 -5.38 -11.33
N LYS A 84 0.87 -5.80 -10.10
CA LYS A 84 -0.06 -6.54 -9.25
C LYS A 84 -0.31 -5.77 -7.96
N VAL A 85 -1.57 -5.63 -7.58
CA VAL A 85 -1.98 -4.98 -6.34
C VAL A 85 -2.82 -5.96 -5.55
N GLU A 86 -2.29 -6.39 -4.41
CA GLU A 86 -2.98 -7.27 -3.47
C GLU A 86 -3.28 -6.46 -2.21
N ARG A 87 -4.55 -6.47 -1.79
CA ARG A 87 -4.93 -5.88 -0.50
C ARG A 87 -4.35 -6.73 0.63
N ILE A 88 -3.67 -6.09 1.57
CA ILE A 88 -3.26 -6.74 2.82
C ILE A 88 -4.35 -6.44 3.83
N ASP A 89 -5.20 -7.41 4.10
CA ASP A 89 -6.06 -7.34 5.27
C ASP A 89 -5.16 -7.53 6.51
N GLU A 90 -5.07 -6.50 7.37
CA GLU A 90 -4.42 -6.65 8.67
C GLU A 90 -5.02 -7.87 9.38
N PRO A 91 -4.22 -8.74 10.02
CA PRO A 91 -4.78 -9.79 10.86
C PRO A 91 -5.65 -9.10 11.91
N GLY A 92 -6.96 -9.30 11.83
CA GLY A 92 -7.91 -8.81 12.83
C GLY A 92 -7.41 -9.20 14.23
N PRO A 93 -7.77 -8.43 15.27
CA PRO A 93 -7.19 -8.60 16.59
C PRO A 93 -7.22 -10.08 16.97
N THR A 94 -6.03 -10.70 17.09
CA THR A 94 -5.91 -12.05 17.62
C THR A 94 -6.72 -12.06 18.89
N LYS A 95 -7.81 -12.83 18.92
CA LYS A 95 -8.53 -13.11 20.16
C LYS A 95 -7.47 -13.68 21.09
N ALA A 96 -6.97 -12.85 22.00
CA ALA A 96 -6.11 -13.29 23.07
C ALA A 96 -6.94 -14.34 23.82
N GLY A 97 -6.62 -15.61 23.56
CA GLY A 97 -7.19 -16.71 24.30
C GLY A 97 -6.90 -16.40 25.76
N ARG A 98 -7.96 -16.15 26.55
CA ARG A 98 -7.86 -16.15 28.01
C ARG A 98 -7.51 -17.58 28.42
N ALA A 99 -6.24 -17.92 28.33
CA ALA A 99 -5.64 -18.90 29.19
C ALA A 99 -5.45 -18.22 30.56
N ARG A 100 -6.47 -18.32 31.42
CA ARG A 100 -6.27 -18.28 32.87
C ARG A 100 -7.03 -19.43 33.50
N ASP A 101 -6.21 -20.40 33.87
CA ASP A 101 -6.28 -21.16 35.11
C ASP A 101 -7.37 -22.23 35.24
N ARG A 102 -7.00 -23.42 34.75
CA ARG A 102 -7.30 -24.65 35.50
C ARG A 102 -6.42 -24.66 36.76
N ALA A 103 -7.04 -24.49 37.91
CA ALA A 103 -6.66 -25.12 39.17
C ALA A 103 -7.99 -25.52 39.85
N ALA A 104 -8.41 -26.79 39.75
CA ALA A 104 -8.32 -27.75 40.87
C ALA A 104 -8.60 -27.05 42.22
N THR A 105 -9.65 -27.36 42.98
CA THR A 105 -9.88 -28.68 43.56
C THR A 105 -11.28 -28.73 44.21
N SER A 106 -11.94 -29.87 44.05
CA SER A 106 -13.04 -30.40 44.85
C SER A 106 -12.84 -30.32 46.38
N LYS A 107 -13.88 -29.92 47.11
CA LYS A 107 -14.24 -30.44 48.45
C LYS A 107 -15.69 -30.04 48.74
N SER A 108 -16.64 -30.87 48.33
CA SER A 108 -17.36 -31.88 49.14
C SER A 108 -18.51 -31.29 49.97
N ALA A 109 -19.70 -31.79 49.65
CA ALA A 109 -20.95 -31.65 50.40
C ALA A 109 -20.84 -32.17 51.85
N GLY A 110 -21.74 -31.67 52.70
CA GLY A 110 -21.94 -32.08 54.10
C GLY A 110 -22.68 -31.00 54.86
#